data_AF-A0A523BLF3-F1
#
_entry.id   AF-A0A523BLF3-F1
#
_cell.length_a   1.000
_cell.length_b   1.000
_cell.length_c   1.000
_cell.angle_alpha   90.00
_cell.angle_beta   90.00
_cell.angle_gamma   90.00
#
_symmetry.space_group_name_H-M   'P 1'
#
loop_
_entity.id
_entity.type
_entity.pdbx_description
1 polymer ?
#
loop_
_entity_poly.entity_id
_entity_poly.type
_entity_poly.pdbx_seq_one_letter_code
_entity_poly.pdbx_strand_id
1 'polypeptide(L)'
;MPTTVSFKEFVRDVREAGVDFYAPGIDNITYEVLSAEEIKAVELAIKMLANHARAIAPQIAVEIERQAPAVYKMAAVAKAKFPGMKNISFPATGTGSIGISPLFPQAIKYTGTPSPSLPAYTSYTSNTWDITFTANTAAYLFGDGTNWYKANPTDGQRALLVILQNGVLEIGSTPKITQMRIKTDKSQKYGMFGVSPLSTIPLESGKKIHIYPTPGVVPIFHDVGIMWSVLPARSGTSTMPLLGFVFAEGDFLADIKTI
;
A
#
# COMPACT_ATOMS: atom_id res chain seq x y z
N MET A 1 4.57 -7.02 -24.35
CA MET A 1 3.18 -7.50 -24.56
C MET A 1 2.63 -7.99 -23.23
N PRO A 2 1.40 -7.61 -22.86
CA PRO A 2 0.75 -8.09 -21.64
C PRO A 2 0.44 -9.59 -21.69
N THR A 3 0.69 -10.27 -20.58
CA THR A 3 0.42 -11.70 -20.39
C THR A 3 -0.51 -11.89 -19.20
N THR A 4 -1.53 -12.74 -19.33
CA THR A 4 -2.45 -13.06 -18.23
C THR A 4 -2.21 -14.48 -17.73
N VAL A 5 -2.08 -14.63 -16.42
CA VAL A 5 -1.88 -15.92 -15.74
C VAL A 5 -2.71 -15.98 -14.46
N SER A 6 -2.81 -17.17 -13.86
CA SER A 6 -3.33 -17.32 -12.50
C SER A 6 -2.52 -16.47 -11.52
N PHE A 7 -3.18 -15.73 -10.64
CA PHE A 7 -2.52 -14.91 -9.62
C PHE A 7 -1.62 -15.77 -8.72
N LYS A 8 -2.07 -17.00 -8.39
CA LYS A 8 -1.29 -17.94 -7.56
C LYS A 8 0.03 -18.32 -8.22
N GLU A 9 0.01 -18.55 -9.53
CA GLU A 9 1.22 -18.89 -10.29
C GLU A 9 2.14 -17.67 -10.43
N PHE A 10 1.56 -16.49 -10.69
CA PHE A 10 2.31 -15.25 -10.86
C PHE A 10 3.20 -14.91 -9.66
N VAL A 11 2.72 -15.16 -8.44
CA VAL A 11 3.43 -14.83 -7.19
C VAL A 11 4.11 -16.03 -6.52
N ARG A 12 4.15 -17.19 -7.18
CA ARG A 12 4.63 -18.45 -6.58
C ARG A 12 6.06 -18.33 -6.05
N ASP A 13 6.97 -17.82 -6.87
CA ASP A 13 8.37 -17.58 -6.54
C ASP A 13 8.55 -16.66 -5.32
N VAL A 14 7.73 -15.61 -5.22
CA VAL A 14 7.78 -14.67 -4.10
C VAL A 14 7.27 -15.31 -2.80
N ARG A 15 6.24 -16.17 -2.90
CA ARG A 15 5.71 -16.95 -1.77
C ARG A 15 6.70 -18.01 -1.28
N GLU A 16 7.37 -18.70 -2.20
CA GLU A 16 8.43 -19.66 -1.88
C GLU A 16 9.61 -18.99 -1.15
N ALA A 17 9.86 -17.71 -1.41
CA ALA A 17 10.82 -16.88 -0.68
C ALA A 17 10.29 -16.34 0.67
N GLY A 18 9.11 -16.76 1.12
CA GLY A 18 8.51 -16.39 2.40
C GLY A 18 7.87 -15.00 2.42
N VAL A 19 7.46 -14.47 1.27
CA VAL A 19 6.67 -13.24 1.16
C VAL A 19 5.30 -13.57 0.59
N ASP A 20 4.28 -13.46 1.44
CA ASP A 20 2.91 -13.77 1.07
C ASP A 20 2.25 -12.63 0.29
N PHE A 21 1.18 -12.97 -0.41
CA PHE A 21 0.31 -12.00 -1.08
C PHE A 21 -1.14 -12.22 -0.65
N TYR A 22 -1.80 -11.14 -0.27
CA TYR A 22 -3.21 -11.12 0.07
C TYR A 22 -4.00 -10.26 -0.91
N ALA A 23 -4.58 -10.92 -1.92
CA ALA A 23 -5.40 -10.31 -2.96
C ALA A 23 -6.70 -11.13 -3.15
N PRO A 24 -7.64 -11.08 -2.19
CA PRO A 24 -8.79 -11.98 -2.18
C PRO A 24 -9.74 -11.66 -3.35
N GLY A 25 -10.17 -12.72 -4.05
CA GLY A 25 -11.06 -12.60 -5.21
C GLY A 25 -10.37 -12.22 -6.52
N ILE A 26 -9.04 -12.18 -6.55
CA ILE A 26 -8.25 -12.01 -7.78
C ILE A 26 -7.69 -13.37 -8.18
N ASP A 27 -8.35 -14.02 -9.15
CA ASP A 27 -7.94 -15.33 -9.63
C ASP A 27 -6.89 -15.26 -10.74
N ASN A 28 -6.97 -14.23 -11.58
CA ASN A 28 -6.05 -13.99 -12.70
C ASN A 28 -5.46 -12.59 -12.61
N ILE A 29 -4.25 -12.43 -13.14
CA ILE A 29 -3.55 -11.16 -13.18
C ILE A 29 -2.86 -10.99 -14.52
N THR A 30 -2.93 -9.78 -15.06
CA THR A 30 -2.21 -9.38 -16.26
C THR A 30 -0.97 -8.61 -15.86
N TYR A 31 0.16 -8.95 -16.45
CA TYR A 31 1.44 -8.30 -16.21
C TYR A 31 2.22 -8.12 -17.52
N GLU A 32 3.17 -7.20 -17.52
CA GLU A 32 4.10 -7.00 -18.62
C GLU A 32 5.53 -7.00 -18.10
N VAL A 33 6.43 -7.64 -18.85
CA VAL A 33 7.84 -7.73 -18.48
C VAL A 33 8.47 -6.33 -18.45
N LEU A 34 9.22 -6.08 -17.37
CA LEU A 34 9.94 -4.84 -17.17
C LEU A 34 11.23 -4.83 -17.99
N SER A 35 11.58 -3.69 -18.58
CA SER A 35 12.90 -3.45 -19.17
C SER A 35 13.96 -3.32 -18.08
N ALA A 36 15.23 -3.34 -18.46
CA ALA A 36 16.34 -3.13 -17.53
C ALA A 36 16.27 -1.75 -16.85
N GLU A 37 15.86 -0.72 -17.57
CA GLU A 37 15.69 0.65 -17.07
C GLU A 37 14.55 0.73 -16.04
N GLU A 38 13.45 0.04 -16.30
CA GLU A 38 12.30 -0.03 -15.38
C GLU A 38 12.65 -0.80 -14.10
N ILE A 39 13.38 -1.91 -14.22
CA ILE A 39 13.91 -2.64 -13.06
C ILE A 39 14.79 -1.71 -12.23
N LYS A 40 15.70 -0.97 -12.86
CA LYS A 40 16.57 0.00 -12.18
C LYS A 40 15.76 1.10 -11.49
N ALA A 41 14.71 1.61 -12.12
CA ALA A 41 13.82 2.60 -11.52
C ALA A 41 13.13 2.07 -10.25
N VAL A 42 12.59 0.84 -10.31
CA VAL A 42 11.98 0.17 -9.16
C VAL A 42 13.01 -0.06 -8.05
N GLU A 43 14.21 -0.53 -8.40
CA GLU A 43 15.31 -0.76 -7.45
C GLU A 43 15.72 0.53 -6.71
N LEU A 44 15.82 1.65 -7.42
CA LEU A 44 16.17 2.94 -6.84
C LEU A 44 15.12 3.43 -5.84
N ALA A 45 13.84 3.28 -6.15
CA ALA A 45 12.76 3.63 -5.23
C ALA A 45 12.78 2.76 -3.96
N ILE A 46 13.03 1.45 -4.11
CA ILE A 46 13.18 0.51 -2.98
C ILE A 46 14.38 0.93 -2.11
N LYS A 47 15.53 1.18 -2.72
CA LYS A 47 16.74 1.64 -2.04
C LYS A 47 16.53 2.95 -1.30
N MET A 48 15.78 3.90 -1.87
CA MET A 48 15.47 5.16 -1.19
C MET A 48 14.68 4.90 0.10
N LEU A 49 13.61 4.11 0.05
CA LEU A 49 12.83 3.78 1.25
C LEU A 49 13.65 3.00 2.28
N ALA A 50 14.40 1.99 1.83
CA ALA A 50 15.26 1.18 2.68
C ALA A 50 16.36 2.03 3.36
N ASN A 51 16.98 2.97 2.64
CA ASN A 51 18.00 3.87 3.20
C ASN A 51 17.41 4.82 4.26
N HIS A 52 16.23 5.39 4.00
CA HIS A 52 15.53 6.21 5.00
C HIS A 52 15.16 5.37 6.24
N ALA A 53 14.63 4.16 6.04
CA ALA A 53 14.32 3.26 7.13
C ALA A 53 15.57 2.85 7.90
N ARG A 54 16.70 2.62 7.23
CA ARG A 54 17.95 2.16 7.85
C ARG A 54 18.50 3.16 8.86
N ALA A 55 18.34 4.45 8.60
CA ALA A 55 18.76 5.51 9.51
C ALA A 55 17.93 5.55 10.82
N ILE A 56 16.70 5.02 10.82
CA ILE A 56 15.76 5.13 11.94
C ILE A 56 15.56 3.78 12.64
N ALA A 57 15.38 2.72 11.85
CA ALA A 57 15.04 1.37 12.26
C ALA A 57 15.63 0.35 11.27
N PRO A 58 16.91 -0.05 11.42
CA PRO A 58 17.61 -0.94 10.49
C PRO A 58 16.86 -2.24 10.14
N GLN A 59 16.16 -2.82 11.10
CA GLN A 59 15.35 -4.02 10.89
C GLN A 59 14.16 -3.82 9.94
N ILE A 60 13.60 -2.60 9.85
CA ILE A 60 12.58 -2.29 8.83
C ILE A 60 13.21 -2.23 7.44
N ALA A 61 14.45 -1.71 7.31
CA ALA A 61 15.15 -1.67 6.04
C ALA A 61 15.41 -3.08 5.47
N VAL A 62 15.85 -4.01 6.32
CA VAL A 62 16.04 -5.43 5.95
C VAL A 62 14.74 -6.03 5.44
N GLU A 63 13.61 -5.73 6.11
CA GLU A 63 12.31 -6.25 5.71
C GLU A 63 11.82 -5.67 4.37
N ILE A 64 12.07 -4.38 4.12
CA ILE A 64 11.79 -3.75 2.81
C ILE A 64 12.58 -4.43 1.70
N GLU A 65 13.88 -4.65 1.91
CA GLU A 65 14.77 -5.27 0.92
C GLU A 65 14.39 -6.72 0.64
N ARG A 66 14.04 -7.48 1.68
CA ARG A 66 13.53 -8.86 1.56
C ARG A 66 12.30 -8.95 0.66
N GLN A 67 11.46 -7.93 0.68
CA GLN A 67 10.21 -7.88 -0.08
C GLN A 67 10.34 -7.23 -1.47
N ALA A 68 11.54 -6.87 -1.91
CA ALA A 68 11.78 -6.31 -3.24
C ALA A 68 11.16 -7.13 -4.40
N PRO A 69 11.23 -8.48 -4.41
CA PRO A 69 10.56 -9.30 -5.44
C PRO A 69 9.06 -9.00 -5.59
N ALA A 70 8.36 -8.72 -4.49
CA ALA A 70 6.94 -8.38 -4.54
C ALA A 70 6.70 -7.04 -5.24
N VAL A 71 7.59 -6.06 -5.03
CA VAL A 71 7.50 -4.74 -5.66
C VAL A 71 7.73 -4.84 -7.17
N TYR A 72 8.70 -5.66 -7.62
CA TYR A 72 8.91 -5.91 -9.05
C TYR A 72 7.70 -6.58 -9.71
N LYS A 73 7.06 -7.56 -9.04
CA LYS A 73 5.82 -8.18 -9.54
C LYS A 73 4.72 -7.15 -9.71
N MET A 74 4.52 -6.26 -8.73
CA MET A 74 3.46 -5.25 -8.80
C MET A 74 3.78 -4.13 -9.80
N ALA A 75 5.05 -3.81 -10.01
CA ALA A 75 5.49 -2.93 -11.09
C ALA A 75 5.08 -3.50 -12.46
N ALA A 76 5.36 -4.78 -12.72
CA ALA A 76 4.95 -5.47 -13.95
C ALA A 76 3.42 -5.46 -14.15
N VAL A 77 2.65 -5.55 -13.06
CA VAL A 77 1.18 -5.44 -13.10
C VAL A 77 0.72 -4.02 -13.38
N ALA A 78 1.32 -3.00 -12.75
CA ALA A 78 1.01 -1.60 -13.01
C ALA A 78 1.24 -1.25 -14.49
N LYS A 79 2.37 -1.68 -15.06
CA LYS A 79 2.69 -1.53 -16.49
C LYS A 79 1.62 -2.09 -17.41
N ALA A 80 1.13 -3.30 -17.12
CA ALA A 80 0.09 -3.91 -17.95
C ALA A 80 -1.32 -3.33 -17.75
N LYS A 81 -1.62 -2.83 -16.54
CA LYS A 81 -2.96 -2.33 -16.20
C LYS A 81 -3.19 -0.88 -16.62
N PHE A 82 -2.15 -0.05 -16.68
CA PHE A 82 -2.31 1.34 -17.09
C PHE A 82 -2.29 1.42 -18.63
N PRO A 83 -3.24 2.15 -19.26
CA PRO A 83 -3.33 2.17 -20.71
C PRO A 83 -2.24 3.00 -21.37
N GLY A 84 -1.92 2.63 -22.61
CA GLY A 84 -0.76 3.14 -23.34
C GLY A 84 0.50 2.45 -22.84
N MET A 85 1.40 2.04 -23.74
CA MET A 85 2.67 1.44 -23.34
C MET A 85 3.52 2.49 -22.60
N LYS A 86 3.42 2.51 -21.28
CA LYS A 86 4.09 3.49 -20.41
C LYS A 86 5.22 2.81 -19.67
N ASN A 87 6.40 3.42 -19.74
CA ASN A 87 7.56 2.91 -19.01
C ASN A 87 7.51 3.37 -17.55
N ILE A 88 8.03 2.53 -16.66
CA ILE A 88 8.22 2.86 -15.24
C ILE A 88 9.50 3.68 -15.05
N SER A 89 9.41 4.74 -14.25
CA SER A 89 10.52 5.67 -13.98
C SER A 89 10.62 6.08 -12.51
N PHE A 90 11.84 6.40 -12.07
CA PHE A 90 12.14 6.97 -10.77
C PHE A 90 13.29 7.99 -10.88
N PRO A 91 13.09 9.28 -10.53
CA PRO A 91 11.79 9.90 -10.22
C PRO A 91 10.85 9.83 -11.43
N ALA A 92 9.55 10.07 -11.19
CA ALA A 92 8.54 10.06 -12.24
C ALA A 92 8.90 11.05 -13.37
N THR A 93 8.87 10.61 -14.64
CA THR A 93 9.21 11.45 -15.80
C THR A 93 7.94 11.88 -16.55
N GLY A 94 7.34 13.01 -16.18
CA GLY A 94 6.31 13.71 -16.95
C GLY A 94 5.11 12.88 -17.46
N THR A 95 4.35 13.48 -18.39
CA THR A 95 3.19 12.86 -19.03
C THR A 95 3.63 11.63 -19.85
N GLY A 96 2.94 10.49 -19.70
CA GLY A 96 3.21 9.29 -20.50
C GLY A 96 4.18 8.28 -19.87
N SER A 97 4.53 8.44 -18.59
CA SER A 97 5.23 7.43 -17.81
C SER A 97 4.40 6.97 -16.61
N ILE A 98 4.88 5.89 -15.96
CA ILE A 98 4.44 5.47 -14.64
C ILE A 98 5.55 5.85 -13.66
N GLY A 99 5.24 6.70 -12.70
CA GLY A 99 6.14 6.98 -11.58
C GLY A 99 6.00 5.91 -10.50
N ILE A 100 7.12 5.44 -9.95
CA ILE A 100 7.12 4.74 -8.65
C ILE A 100 7.55 5.71 -7.55
N SER A 101 7.01 5.60 -6.34
CA SER A 101 7.51 6.32 -5.17
C SER A 101 7.20 5.53 -3.90
N PRO A 102 7.98 5.68 -2.80
CA PRO A 102 7.53 5.23 -1.50
C PRO A 102 6.17 5.85 -1.16
N LEU A 103 5.33 5.08 -0.48
CA LEU A 103 3.98 5.53 -0.19
C LEU A 103 3.98 6.78 0.71
N PHE A 104 3.09 7.72 0.41
CA PHE A 104 2.93 8.98 1.14
C PHE A 104 1.44 9.27 1.41
N PRO A 105 1.08 10.11 2.39
CA PRO A 105 -0.32 10.35 2.78
C PRO A 105 -1.25 10.78 1.64
N GLN A 106 -0.78 11.62 0.73
CA GLN A 106 -1.58 12.10 -0.40
C GLN A 106 -1.87 10.98 -1.42
N ALA A 107 -1.06 9.91 -1.45
CA ALA A 107 -1.33 8.75 -2.32
C ALA A 107 -2.51 7.89 -1.81
N ILE A 108 -2.73 7.85 -0.49
CA ILE A 108 -3.84 7.12 0.13
C ILE A 108 -5.11 7.97 0.25
N LYS A 109 -4.98 9.29 0.37
CA LYS A 109 -6.10 10.23 0.44
C LYS A 109 -5.94 11.27 -0.65
N TYR A 110 -6.10 10.84 -1.90
CA TYR A 110 -5.86 11.64 -3.12
C TYR A 110 -7.00 12.62 -3.48
N THR A 111 -8.08 12.63 -2.70
CA THR A 111 -9.15 13.65 -2.79
C THR A 111 -9.67 14.00 -1.39
N GLY A 112 -10.04 15.27 -1.18
CA GLY A 112 -10.55 15.76 0.10
C GLY A 112 -12.03 15.42 0.31
N THR A 113 -12.74 15.13 -0.79
CA THR A 113 -14.14 14.70 -0.78
C THR A 113 -14.27 13.39 -1.56
N PRO A 114 -14.17 12.25 -0.87
CA PRO A 114 -14.36 10.94 -1.48
C PRO A 114 -15.74 10.80 -2.12
N SER A 115 -15.81 10.11 -3.24
CA SER A 115 -17.05 9.82 -3.98
C SER A 115 -16.93 8.50 -4.73
N PRO A 116 -18.01 7.92 -5.29
CA PRO A 116 -17.92 6.69 -6.07
C PRO A 116 -16.96 6.78 -7.27
N SER A 117 -16.76 7.96 -7.86
CA SER A 117 -15.81 8.19 -8.96
C SER A 117 -14.38 8.49 -8.49
N LEU A 118 -14.22 9.00 -7.27
CA LEU A 118 -12.93 9.23 -6.61
C LEU A 118 -12.95 8.60 -5.21
N PRO A 119 -12.89 7.25 -5.12
CA PRO A 119 -13.17 6.50 -3.90
C PRO A 119 -12.00 6.48 -2.91
N ALA A 120 -11.53 7.66 -2.49
CA ALA A 120 -10.49 7.80 -1.46
C ALA A 120 -11.04 7.73 -0.03
N TYR A 121 -12.01 6.84 0.22
CA TYR A 121 -12.61 6.66 1.55
C TYR A 121 -11.58 6.09 2.52
N THR A 122 -11.27 6.82 3.59
CA THR A 122 -10.32 6.39 4.61
C THR A 122 -10.45 7.22 5.89
N SER A 123 -10.03 6.67 7.04
CA SER A 123 -10.00 7.36 8.33
C SER A 123 -8.75 8.23 8.54
N TYR A 124 -7.80 8.25 7.60
CA TYR A 124 -6.64 9.14 7.69
C TYR A 124 -7.04 10.62 7.61
N THR A 125 -6.42 11.43 8.47
CA THR A 125 -6.45 12.89 8.37
C THR A 125 -5.74 13.32 7.09
N SER A 126 -6.24 14.36 6.42
CA SER A 126 -5.68 14.81 5.15
C SER A 126 -4.21 15.21 5.30
N ASN A 127 -3.37 14.77 4.35
CA ASN A 127 -1.93 15.03 4.29
C ASN A 127 -1.10 14.51 5.47
N THR A 128 -1.64 13.66 6.34
CA THR A 128 -0.91 13.08 7.47
C THR A 128 -1.05 11.55 7.52
N TRP A 129 -0.20 10.93 8.33
CA TRP A 129 -0.33 9.52 8.69
C TRP A 129 -1.24 9.31 9.91
N ASP A 130 -2.01 10.33 10.33
CA ASP A 130 -2.74 10.26 11.59
C ASP A 130 -4.16 9.75 11.41
N ILE A 131 -4.56 8.83 12.30
CA ILE A 131 -5.95 8.38 12.45
C ILE A 131 -6.39 8.67 13.88
N THR A 132 -7.56 9.29 14.04
CA THR A 132 -8.22 9.44 15.34
C THR A 132 -9.10 8.23 15.61
N PHE A 133 -8.74 7.44 16.61
CA PHE A 133 -9.48 6.26 17.02
C PHE A 133 -10.50 6.57 18.12
N THR A 134 -11.64 5.88 18.05
CA THR A 134 -12.59 5.74 19.15
C THR A 134 -12.60 4.27 19.57
N ALA A 135 -12.36 3.99 20.86
CA ALA A 135 -12.31 2.63 21.38
C ALA A 135 -13.56 1.83 20.98
N ASN A 136 -13.35 0.59 20.55
CA ASN A 136 -14.40 -0.34 20.09
C ASN A 136 -15.21 0.14 18.88
N THR A 137 -14.77 1.18 18.19
CA THR A 137 -15.37 1.64 16.93
C THR A 137 -14.40 1.40 15.79
N ALA A 138 -14.87 0.76 14.72
CA ALA A 138 -14.01 0.49 13.57
C ALA A 138 -13.49 1.78 12.94
N ALA A 139 -12.20 1.81 12.64
CA ALA A 139 -11.59 2.77 11.75
C ALA A 139 -11.10 2.04 10.50
N TYR A 140 -10.80 2.77 9.43
CA TYR A 140 -10.53 2.21 8.12
C TYR A 140 -9.23 2.76 7.57
N LEU A 141 -8.25 1.88 7.34
CA LEU A 141 -7.07 2.22 6.55
C LEU A 141 -7.50 2.49 5.10
N PHE A 142 -8.44 1.68 4.61
CA PHE A 142 -9.06 1.80 3.30
C PHE A 142 -10.55 1.47 3.40
N GLY A 143 -11.42 2.31 2.87
CA GLY A 143 -12.89 2.24 2.94
C GLY A 143 -13.46 3.09 4.09
N ASP A 144 -14.75 2.96 4.36
CA ASP A 144 -15.40 3.65 5.51
C ASP A 144 -16.50 2.81 6.20
N GLY A 145 -16.60 1.52 5.85
CA GLY A 145 -17.64 0.61 6.35
C GLY A 145 -18.86 0.48 5.45
N THR A 146 -19.06 1.45 4.55
CA THR A 146 -20.15 1.47 3.57
C THR A 146 -19.61 1.44 2.14
N ASN A 147 -18.63 2.29 1.87
CA ASN A 147 -18.02 2.52 0.57
C ASN A 147 -16.65 1.84 0.49
N TRP A 148 -16.37 1.27 -0.68
CA TRP A 148 -15.09 0.67 -1.00
C TRP A 148 -14.06 1.74 -1.34
N TYR A 149 -12.82 1.54 -0.92
CA TYR A 149 -11.69 2.32 -1.41
C TYR A 149 -11.17 1.74 -2.72
N LYS A 150 -10.68 2.61 -3.62
CA LYS A 150 -9.81 2.24 -4.74
C LYS A 150 -8.68 3.25 -4.86
N ALA A 151 -7.53 2.80 -5.34
CA ALA A 151 -6.50 3.73 -5.83
C ALA A 151 -7.10 4.61 -6.95
N ASN A 152 -6.52 5.78 -7.23
CA ASN A 152 -7.12 6.73 -8.16
C ASN A 152 -7.46 6.04 -9.51
N PRO A 153 -8.75 6.04 -9.93
CA PRO A 153 -9.19 5.39 -11.16
C PRO A 153 -9.21 6.31 -12.38
N THR A 154 -8.92 7.59 -12.19
CA THR A 154 -9.02 8.61 -13.24
C THR A 154 -7.97 8.40 -14.31
N ASP A 155 -8.39 8.40 -15.57
CA ASP A 155 -7.51 8.31 -16.72
C ASP A 155 -6.41 9.37 -16.71
N GLY A 156 -5.16 8.96 -16.94
CA GLY A 156 -3.99 9.83 -16.86
C GLY A 156 -3.45 9.99 -15.44
N GLN A 157 -4.23 9.64 -14.43
CA GLN A 157 -3.90 9.73 -13.00
C GLN A 157 -4.06 8.39 -12.27
N ARG A 158 -4.13 7.27 -13.00
CA ARG A 158 -4.37 5.97 -12.36
C ARG A 158 -3.27 5.65 -11.39
N ALA A 159 -3.63 5.04 -10.27
CA ALA A 159 -2.68 4.58 -9.28
C ALA A 159 -2.86 3.09 -8.95
N LEU A 160 -1.79 2.50 -8.44
CA LEU A 160 -1.73 1.18 -7.83
C LEU A 160 -0.87 1.32 -6.57
N LEU A 161 -1.45 0.99 -5.42
CA LEU A 161 -0.71 1.00 -4.15
C LEU A 161 -0.28 -0.41 -3.82
N VAL A 162 0.90 -0.56 -3.21
CA VAL A 162 1.41 -1.84 -2.72
C VAL A 162 1.77 -1.64 -1.26
N ILE A 163 0.99 -2.20 -0.35
CA ILE A 163 1.35 -2.25 1.05
C ILE A 163 2.18 -3.52 1.25
N LEU A 164 3.40 -3.36 1.76
CA LEU A 164 4.28 -4.49 2.04
C LEU A 164 3.69 -5.39 3.13
N GLN A 165 4.08 -6.65 3.15
CA GLN A 165 3.75 -7.56 4.24
C GLN A 165 4.27 -6.98 5.56
N ASN A 166 3.39 -6.97 6.56
CA ASN A 166 3.59 -6.34 7.86
C ASN A 166 3.84 -4.83 7.76
N GLY A 167 3.38 -4.19 6.68
CA GLY A 167 3.60 -2.79 6.38
C GLY A 167 2.70 -1.82 7.14
N VAL A 168 1.86 -2.28 8.07
CA VAL A 168 1.05 -1.39 8.93
C VAL A 168 1.83 -1.10 10.20
N LEU A 169 2.24 0.16 10.36
CA LEU A 169 3.01 0.61 11.52
C LEU A 169 2.18 1.54 12.40
N GLU A 170 2.41 1.52 13.71
CA GLU A 170 1.96 2.56 14.64
C GLU A 170 3.17 3.17 15.36
N ILE A 171 3.30 4.49 15.31
CA ILE A 171 4.32 5.22 16.07
C ILE A 171 3.68 5.77 17.34
N GLY A 172 4.13 5.30 18.50
CA GLY A 172 3.57 5.71 19.78
C GLY A 172 4.16 4.97 20.97
N SER A 173 3.60 5.21 22.15
CA SER A 173 4.02 4.52 23.38
C SER A 173 3.25 3.21 23.61
N THR A 174 2.00 3.14 23.18
CA THR A 174 1.11 1.99 23.37
C THR A 174 0.33 1.69 22.09
N PRO A 175 0.37 0.44 21.59
CA PRO A 175 -0.37 0.05 20.40
C PRO A 175 -1.88 0.07 20.68
N LYS A 176 -2.68 0.55 19.73
CA LYS A 176 -4.13 0.69 19.90
C LYS A 176 -4.94 -0.38 19.19
N ILE A 177 -4.45 -0.90 18.06
CA ILE A 177 -5.20 -1.88 17.24
C ILE A 177 -5.10 -3.28 17.85
N THR A 178 -6.23 -3.98 17.95
CA THR A 178 -6.29 -5.37 18.43
C THR A 178 -6.80 -6.34 17.37
N GLN A 179 -7.54 -5.85 16.37
CA GLN A 179 -8.09 -6.67 15.31
C GLN A 179 -8.05 -5.94 13.97
N MET A 180 -7.90 -6.71 12.90
CA MET A 180 -8.01 -6.21 11.53
C MET A 180 -8.97 -7.08 10.72
N ARG A 181 -9.48 -6.51 9.63
CA ARG A 181 -10.24 -7.25 8.62
C ARG A 181 -10.01 -6.62 7.25
N ILE A 182 -9.79 -7.47 6.26
CA ILE A 182 -9.60 -7.05 4.87
C ILE A 182 -10.59 -7.82 3.99
N LYS A 183 -11.37 -7.07 3.21
CA LYS A 183 -12.31 -7.58 2.21
C LYS A 183 -12.13 -6.84 0.89
N THR A 184 -12.59 -7.47 -0.19
CA THR A 184 -12.73 -6.82 -1.49
C THR A 184 -14.17 -6.88 -1.98
N ASP A 185 -14.49 -6.07 -2.98
CA ASP A 185 -15.76 -6.17 -3.70
C ASP A 185 -15.90 -7.49 -4.49
N LYS A 186 -14.80 -8.24 -4.68
CA LYS A 186 -14.77 -9.58 -5.29
C LYS A 186 -14.89 -10.72 -4.28
N SER A 187 -14.43 -10.54 -3.04
CA SER A 187 -14.45 -11.60 -2.03
C SER A 187 -14.50 -11.04 -0.61
N GLN A 188 -15.50 -11.49 0.15
CA GLN A 188 -15.71 -11.13 1.56
C GLN A 188 -15.55 -12.31 2.52
N LYS A 189 -14.96 -13.41 2.05
CA LYS A 189 -14.96 -14.71 2.74
C LYS A 189 -14.18 -14.71 4.06
N TYR A 190 -13.27 -13.76 4.28
CA TYR A 190 -12.42 -13.71 5.46
C TYR A 190 -13.01 -12.86 6.60
N GLY A 191 -12.98 -13.44 7.80
CA GLY A 191 -13.41 -12.82 9.05
C GLY A 191 -12.38 -11.84 9.62
N MET A 192 -12.67 -11.31 10.80
CA MET A 192 -11.68 -10.54 11.57
C MET A 192 -10.57 -11.47 12.06
N PHE A 193 -9.35 -10.96 12.14
CA PHE A 193 -8.22 -11.64 12.75
C PHE A 193 -7.60 -10.78 13.83
N GLY A 194 -7.19 -11.42 14.92
CA GLY A 194 -6.48 -10.75 16.00
C GLY A 194 -5.09 -10.30 15.54
N VAL A 195 -4.71 -9.09 15.93
CA VAL A 195 -3.37 -8.57 15.69
C VAL A 195 -2.77 -8.09 17.00
N SER A 196 -1.59 -8.60 17.31
CA SER A 196 -0.69 -8.04 18.31
C SER A 196 0.56 -7.58 17.57
N PRO A 197 1.16 -6.42 17.90
CA PRO A 197 2.39 -6.01 17.24
C PRO A 197 3.44 -7.11 17.30
N LEU A 198 3.97 -7.50 16.14
CA LEU A 198 4.99 -8.54 15.98
C LEU A 198 6.29 -8.14 16.68
N SER A 199 6.61 -6.85 16.59
CA SER A 199 7.80 -6.27 17.17
C SER A 199 7.52 -4.85 17.61
N THR A 200 8.31 -4.41 18.57
CA THR A 200 8.29 -3.05 19.08
C THR A 200 9.71 -2.52 19.04
N ILE A 201 9.95 -1.55 18.16
CA ILE A 201 11.28 -0.96 17.96
C ILE A 201 11.35 0.32 18.80
N PRO A 202 12.20 0.39 19.83
CA PRO A 202 12.38 1.61 20.58
C PRO A 202 13.03 2.68 19.70
N LEU A 203 12.57 3.93 19.85
CA LEU A 203 13.20 5.12 19.27
C LEU A 203 13.85 5.93 20.39
N GLU A 204 14.91 6.68 20.07
CA GLU A 204 15.64 7.52 21.03
C GLU A 204 14.75 8.55 21.75
N SER A 205 13.63 8.91 21.14
CA SER A 205 12.62 9.84 21.70
C SER A 205 11.67 9.21 22.74
N GLY A 206 11.89 7.96 23.17
CA GLY A 206 10.99 7.24 24.08
C GLY A 206 9.69 6.76 23.42
N LYS A 207 9.49 7.05 22.13
CA LYS A 207 8.46 6.45 21.28
C LYS A 207 8.88 5.07 20.81
N LYS A 208 7.94 4.28 20.33
CA LYS A 208 8.20 2.98 19.73
C LYS A 208 7.49 2.87 18.39
N ILE A 209 8.04 2.06 17.48
CA ILE A 209 7.36 1.63 16.26
C ILE A 209 6.78 0.25 16.54
N HIS A 210 5.46 0.13 16.46
CA HIS A 210 4.72 -1.13 16.55
C HIS A 210 4.42 -1.63 15.14
N ILE A 211 4.87 -2.85 14.82
CA ILE A 211 4.65 -3.46 13.50
C ILE A 211 3.50 -4.45 13.59
N TYR A 212 2.42 -4.23 12.84
CA TYR A 212 1.27 -5.12 12.86
C TYR A 212 1.39 -6.24 11.82
N PRO A 213 1.07 -7.50 12.19
CA PRO A 213 1.05 -8.59 11.24
C PRO A 213 -0.06 -8.39 10.21
N THR A 214 0.27 -8.60 8.95
CA THR A 214 -0.71 -8.61 7.84
C THR A 214 -0.64 -9.94 7.10
N PRO A 215 -1.73 -10.40 6.47
CA PRO A 215 -1.77 -11.70 5.78
C PRO A 215 -0.85 -11.83 4.55
N GLY A 216 -0.18 -10.76 4.13
CA GLY A 216 0.77 -10.72 3.03
C GLY A 216 0.91 -9.29 2.50
N VAL A 217 1.62 -9.14 1.38
CA VAL A 217 1.60 -7.94 0.55
C VAL A 217 0.17 -7.70 0.07
N VAL A 218 -0.33 -6.48 0.22
CA VAL A 218 -1.70 -6.09 -0.15
C VAL A 218 -1.62 -5.10 -1.32
N PRO A 219 -1.84 -5.56 -2.56
CA PRO A 219 -2.01 -4.66 -3.70
C PRO A 219 -3.40 -4.02 -3.67
N ILE A 220 -3.45 -2.72 -3.92
CA ILE A 220 -4.68 -1.93 -3.97
C ILE A 220 -4.77 -1.33 -5.37
N PHE A 221 -5.69 -1.88 -6.15
CA PHE A 221 -5.90 -1.51 -7.52
C PHE A 221 -6.86 -0.33 -7.64
N HIS A 222 -6.90 0.28 -8.83
CA HIS A 222 -7.89 1.29 -9.17
C HIS A 222 -9.23 0.69 -9.66
N ASP A 223 -9.23 -0.59 -10.04
CA ASP A 223 -10.39 -1.30 -10.60
C ASP A 223 -11.05 -2.29 -9.62
N VAL A 224 -10.44 -2.56 -8.47
CA VAL A 224 -10.96 -3.47 -7.43
C VAL A 224 -11.16 -2.72 -6.12
N GLY A 225 -12.38 -2.74 -5.58
CA GLY A 225 -12.71 -2.16 -4.29
C GLY A 225 -12.11 -2.95 -3.13
N ILE A 226 -11.49 -2.25 -2.16
CA ILE A 226 -10.98 -2.83 -0.92
C ILE A 226 -11.58 -2.14 0.31
N MET A 227 -11.80 -2.90 1.37
CA MET A 227 -12.13 -2.40 2.69
C MET A 227 -11.22 -3.06 3.71
N TRP A 228 -10.37 -2.26 4.34
CA TRP A 228 -9.44 -2.66 5.38
C TRP A 228 -9.76 -1.90 6.66
N SER A 229 -10.46 -2.57 7.56
CA SER A 229 -10.86 -2.04 8.86
C SER A 229 -9.91 -2.49 9.97
N VAL A 230 -9.76 -1.64 10.99
CA VAL A 230 -9.06 -1.92 12.23
C VAL A 230 -10.00 -1.64 13.40
N LEU A 231 -9.92 -2.48 14.44
CA LEU A 231 -10.66 -2.27 15.70
C LEU A 231 -9.67 -1.84 16.79
N PRO A 232 -9.75 -0.59 17.28
CA PRO A 232 -8.89 -0.09 18.34
C PRO A 232 -9.48 -0.41 19.72
N ALA A 233 -8.63 -0.83 20.66
CA ALA A 233 -9.02 -1.01 22.06
C ALA A 233 -8.98 0.29 22.88
N ARG A 234 -8.42 1.37 22.32
CA ARG A 234 -8.22 2.65 23.01
C ARG A 234 -8.55 3.82 22.08
N SER A 235 -9.11 4.88 22.65
CA SER A 235 -9.35 6.13 21.92
C SER A 235 -8.09 7.00 21.85
N GLY A 236 -8.07 7.92 20.88
CA GLY A 236 -7.01 8.91 20.69
C GLY A 236 -6.39 8.84 19.30
N THR A 237 -5.53 9.81 19.00
CA THR A 237 -4.84 9.88 17.70
C THR A 237 -3.57 9.02 17.71
N SER A 238 -3.35 8.30 16.61
CA SER A 238 -2.13 7.54 16.34
C SER A 238 -1.56 7.93 14.99
N THR A 239 -0.24 8.04 14.92
CA THR A 239 0.49 8.15 13.66
C THR A 239 0.72 6.73 13.12
N MET A 240 0.06 6.42 11.99
CA MET A 240 -0.11 5.09 11.40
C MET A 240 0.51 5.01 9.99
N PRO A 241 1.84 5.12 9.83
CA PRO A 241 2.45 5.05 8.51
C PRO A 241 2.31 3.67 7.88
N LEU A 242 2.15 3.64 6.56
CA LEU A 242 2.11 2.42 5.77
C LEU A 242 3.43 2.26 4.99
N LEU A 243 4.12 1.13 5.21
CA LEU A 243 5.28 0.75 4.40
C LEU A 243 4.79 0.19 3.07
N GLY A 244 5.17 0.85 1.99
CA GLY A 244 4.67 0.51 0.67
C GLY A 244 5.18 1.41 -0.42
N PHE A 245 4.64 1.19 -1.61
CA PHE A 245 4.92 1.96 -2.81
C PHE A 245 3.62 2.36 -3.49
N VAL A 246 3.68 3.47 -4.21
CA VAL A 246 2.67 3.89 -5.18
C VAL A 246 3.27 3.85 -6.58
N PHE A 247 2.56 3.21 -7.50
CA PHE A 247 2.77 3.33 -8.94
C PHE A 247 1.66 4.21 -9.49
N ALA A 248 1.99 5.31 -10.15
CA ALA A 248 0.99 6.24 -10.65
C ALA A 248 1.31 6.79 -12.03
N GLU A 249 0.29 7.02 -12.84
CA GLU A 249 0.42 7.72 -14.12
C GLU A 249 0.89 9.16 -13.91
N GLY A 250 1.60 9.72 -14.91
CA GLY A 250 2.28 11.01 -14.80
C GLY A 250 1.45 12.22 -14.38
N ASP A 251 0.12 12.22 -14.57
CA ASP A 251 -0.75 13.33 -14.15
C ASP A 251 -1.27 13.16 -12.71
N PHE A 252 -0.93 12.06 -12.04
CA PHE A 252 -1.32 11.83 -10.64
C PHE A 252 -0.70 12.88 -9.73
N LEU A 253 -1.57 13.70 -9.12
CA LEU A 253 -1.15 14.84 -8.29
C LEU A 253 -0.19 15.78 -9.05
N ALA A 254 -0.44 16.02 -10.35
CA ALA A 254 0.39 16.86 -11.22
C ALA A 254 0.65 18.26 -10.65
N ASP A 255 -0.34 18.82 -9.93
CA ASP A 255 -0.14 19.99 -9.08
C ASP A 255 0.07 19.52 -7.65
N ILE A 256 1.00 20.16 -6.92
CA ILE A 256 1.11 20.01 -5.47
C ILE A 256 -0.20 20.52 -4.83
N LYS A 257 -1.16 19.62 -4.64
CA LYS A 257 -2.44 19.92 -4.00
C LYS A 257 -2.36 19.55 -2.53
N THR A 258 -2.61 20.53 -1.67
CA THR A 258 -3.00 20.26 -0.29
C THR A 258 -4.45 19.79 -0.32
N ILE A 259 -4.70 18.62 0.25
CA ILE A 259 -6.01 17.97 0.30
C ILE A 259 -6.72 18.26 1.61
#